data_AF-A0A222P629-F1
#
_entry.id   AF-A0A222P629-F1
#
_cell.length_a   1.000
_cell.length_b   1.000
_cell.length_c   1.000
_cell.angle_alpha   90.00
_cell.angle_beta   90.00
_cell.angle_gamma   90.00
#
_symmetry.space_group_name_H-M   'P 1'
#
loop_
_entity.id
_entity.type
_entity.pdbx_description
1 polymer ?
#
loop_
_entity_poly.entity_id
_entity_poly.type
_entity_poly.pdbx_seq_one_letter_code
_entity_poly.pdbx_strand_id
1 'polypeptide(L)'
;MSCALEFPELSVKIDFCSVGNKQKILIDVLTKYSEMDINRLASVLDVSTEMLNDICEGDSFLVGKKADCLAQLFLIFFGKHFFRKCTLIRNFRD
;
A
#
# COMPACT_ATOMS: atom_id res chain seq x y z
N MET A 1 -12.55 -9.44 3.93
CA MET A 1 -11.72 -9.83 2.77
C MET A 1 -10.46 -8.99 2.84
N SER A 2 -9.28 -9.57 2.61
CA SER A 2 -7.96 -8.92 2.74
C SER A 2 -7.16 -9.18 1.48
N CYS A 3 -6.56 -8.14 0.89
CA CYS A 3 -5.64 -8.27 -0.24
C CYS A 3 -4.28 -8.81 0.21
N ALA A 4 -3.76 -9.85 -0.45
CA ALA A 4 -2.45 -10.45 -0.19
C ALA A 4 -1.65 -10.61 -1.49
N LEU A 5 -0.32 -10.56 -1.39
CA LEU A 5 0.61 -10.83 -2.48
C LEU A 5 1.26 -12.20 -2.23
N GLU A 6 1.05 -13.16 -3.13
CA GLU A 6 1.62 -14.52 -3.01
C GLU A 6 2.83 -14.69 -3.92
N PHE A 7 3.91 -15.24 -3.37
CA PHE A 7 5.07 -15.72 -4.12
C PHE A 7 5.08 -17.26 -4.08
N PRO A 8 5.45 -17.95 -5.19
CA PRO A 8 5.17 -19.38 -5.36
C PRO A 8 5.86 -20.34 -4.38
N GLU A 9 6.88 -19.91 -3.64
CA GLU A 9 7.73 -20.83 -2.86
C GLU A 9 7.77 -20.53 -1.35
N LEU A 10 7.37 -19.32 -0.96
CA LEU A 10 7.28 -18.88 0.44
C LEU A 10 6.12 -17.88 0.48
N SER A 11 4.99 -18.29 1.03
CA SER A 11 3.81 -17.44 1.19
C SER A 11 4.12 -16.30 2.17
N VAL A 12 4.74 -15.22 1.68
CA VAL A 12 4.91 -13.97 2.43
C VAL A 12 3.55 -13.28 2.48
N LYS A 13 2.76 -13.60 3.51
CA LYS A 13 1.48 -12.92 3.74
C LYS A 13 1.75 -11.48 4.20
N ILE A 14 1.79 -10.55 3.25
CA ILE A 14 1.79 -9.13 3.56
C ILE A 14 0.33 -8.70 3.76
N ASP A 15 -0.05 -8.51 5.02
CA ASP A 15 -1.37 -7.99 5.37
C ASP A 15 -1.33 -6.47 5.34
N PHE A 16 -1.83 -5.90 4.24
CA PHE A 16 -1.87 -4.46 3.96
C PHE A 16 -3.01 -3.74 4.69
N CYS A 17 -4.00 -4.47 5.20
CA CYS A 17 -5.27 -3.93 5.69
C CYS A 17 -5.49 -4.18 7.19
N SER A 18 -4.44 -4.05 8.01
CA SER A 18 -4.53 -4.24 9.46
C SER A 18 -4.44 -2.92 10.24
N VAL A 19 -5.05 -2.90 11.44
CA VAL A 19 -4.95 -1.80 12.42
C VAL A 19 -3.48 -1.47 12.71
N GLY A 20 -3.16 -0.17 12.79
CA GLY A 20 -1.83 0.35 13.12
C GLY A 20 -1.11 1.00 11.93
N ASN A 21 0.22 1.12 12.04
CA ASN A 21 1.03 2.00 11.17
C ASN A 21 1.20 1.51 9.72
N LYS A 22 0.57 0.40 9.30
CA LYS A 22 0.79 -0.16 7.95
C LYS A 22 0.17 0.69 6.87
N GLN A 23 -1.06 1.16 7.04
CA GLN A 23 -1.70 2.04 6.06
C GLN A 23 -1.01 3.40 5.99
N LYS A 24 -0.51 3.93 7.12
CA LYS A 24 0.39 5.08 7.14
C LYS A 24 1.60 4.87 6.23
N ILE A 25 2.28 3.73 6.31
CA ILE A 25 3.43 3.44 5.44
C ILE A 25 3.01 3.46 3.96
N LEU A 26 1.86 2.88 3.60
CA LEU A 26 1.37 2.90 2.22
C LEU A 26 1.07 4.33 1.75
N ILE A 27 0.38 5.12 2.56
CA ILE A 27 0.07 6.53 2.28
C ILE A 27 1.36 7.33 2.13
N ASP A 28 2.31 7.18 3.05
CA ASP A 28 3.63 7.83 3.00
C ASP A 28 4.39 7.46 1.73
N VAL A 29 4.41 6.18 1.37
CA VAL A 29 5.14 5.75 0.17
C VAL A 29 4.51 6.35 -1.08
N LEU A 30 3.19 6.28 -1.19
CA LEU A 30 2.45 6.84 -2.31
C LEU A 30 2.61 8.37 -2.39
N THR A 31 2.52 9.08 -1.27
CA THR A 31 2.57 10.56 -1.27
C THR A 31 3.98 11.13 -1.39
N LYS A 32 5.01 10.44 -0.87
CA LYS A 32 6.39 10.93 -0.90
C LYS A 32 7.15 10.53 -2.17
N TYR A 33 6.85 9.36 -2.73
CA TYR A 33 7.64 8.79 -3.84
C TYR A 33 6.89 8.71 -5.16
N SER A 34 5.61 9.06 -5.19
CA SER A 34 4.84 9.22 -6.44
C SER A 34 4.41 10.67 -6.66
N GLU A 35 3.87 10.98 -7.83
CA GLU A 35 3.30 12.30 -8.16
C GLU A 35 1.86 12.48 -7.59
N MET A 36 1.45 11.61 -6.67
CA MET A 36 0.12 11.61 -6.06
C MET A 36 0.19 12.28 -4.69
N ASP A 37 -0.21 13.55 -4.61
CA ASP A 37 -0.38 14.23 -3.33
C ASP A 37 -1.55 13.65 -2.51
N ILE A 38 -1.64 14.04 -1.24
CA ILE A 38 -2.65 13.51 -0.32
C ILE A 38 -4.09 13.84 -0.73
N ASN A 39 -4.34 14.97 -1.41
CA ASN A 39 -5.67 15.32 -1.90
C ASN A 39 -6.07 14.43 -3.07
N ARG A 40 -5.14 14.18 -3.98
CA ARG A 40 -5.34 13.22 -5.08
C ARG A 40 -5.58 11.81 -4.57
N LEU A 41 -4.79 11.36 -3.58
CA LEU A 41 -4.99 10.05 -2.96
C LEU A 41 -6.37 9.94 -2.30
N ALA A 42 -6.81 10.96 -1.57
CA ALA A 42 -8.13 11.02 -0.94
C ALA A 42 -9.25 10.93 -1.99
N SER A 43 -9.11 11.66 -3.11
CA SER A 43 -10.07 11.61 -4.22
C SER A 43 -10.15 10.23 -4.88
N VAL A 44 -9.01 9.55 -5.08
CA VAL A 44 -9.00 8.20 -5.69
C VAL A 44 -9.61 7.16 -4.75
N LEU A 45 -9.40 7.31 -3.45
CA LEU A 45 -9.92 6.41 -2.42
C LEU A 45 -11.37 6.74 -1.98
N ASP A 46 -11.95 7.81 -2.51
CA ASP A 46 -13.28 8.31 -2.14
C ASP A 46 -13.39 8.54 -0.62
N VAL A 47 -12.42 9.23 -0.04
CA VAL A 47 -12.34 9.61 1.39
C VAL A 47 -12.00 11.07 1.54
N SER A 48 -12.23 11.62 2.74
CA SER A 48 -11.71 12.95 3.07
C SER A 48 -10.20 12.91 3.29
N THR A 49 -9.55 14.04 3.07
CA THR A 49 -8.13 14.25 3.40
C THR A 49 -7.89 14.18 4.90
N GLU A 50 -8.84 14.67 5.71
CA GLU A 50 -8.84 14.49 7.17
C GLU A 50 -8.74 13.03 7.55
N MET A 51 -9.54 12.14 6.93
CA MET A 51 -9.45 10.71 7.22
C MET A 51 -8.06 10.15 6.91
N LEU A 52 -7.41 10.57 5.83
CA LEU A 52 -6.04 10.14 5.54
C LEU A 52 -5.02 10.69 6.55
N ASN A 53 -5.21 11.92 7.02
CA ASN A 53 -4.37 12.50 8.08
C ASN A 53 -4.54 11.73 9.40
N ASP A 54 -5.77 11.40 9.79
CA ASP A 54 -6.04 10.60 10.99
C ASP A 54 -5.35 9.22 10.91
N ILE A 55 -5.29 8.62 9.72
CA ILE A 55 -4.54 7.36 9.51
C ILE A 55 -3.04 7.58 9.66
N CYS A 56 -2.52 8.71 9.18
CA CYS A 56 -1.12 9.08 9.34
C CYS A 56 -0.74 9.37 10.80
N GLU A 57 -1.66 9.87 11.62
CA GLU A 57 -1.47 10.03 13.06
C GLU A 57 -1.69 8.71 13.84
N GLY A 58 -2.33 7.73 13.21
CA GLY A 58 -2.59 6.41 13.80
C GLY A 58 -3.94 6.32 14.53
N ASP A 59 -4.78 7.35 14.40
CA ASP A 59 -6.07 7.48 15.05
C ASP A 59 -7.20 6.75 14.28
N SER A 60 -6.98 6.45 13.00
CA SER A 60 -7.96 5.70 12.19
C SER A 60 -7.31 4.76 11.17
N PHE A 61 -8.13 3.97 10.48
CA PHE A 61 -7.73 3.08 9.39
C PHE A 61 -8.87 2.86 8.40
N LEU A 62 -8.53 2.67 7.13
CA LEU A 62 -9.47 2.26 6.08
C LEU A 62 -9.85 0.79 6.27
N VAL A 63 -11.08 0.46 5.90
CA VAL A 63 -11.59 -0.91 5.88
C VAL A 63 -12.30 -1.23 4.57
N GLY A 64 -12.41 -2.53 4.28
CA GLY A 64 -13.09 -3.03 3.09
C GLY A 64 -12.48 -2.49 1.80
N LYS A 65 -13.35 -2.10 0.86
CA LYS A 65 -12.95 -1.70 -0.50
C LYS A 65 -11.92 -0.56 -0.52
N LYS A 66 -11.98 0.37 0.43
CA LYS A 66 -11.05 1.51 0.51
C LYS A 66 -9.63 1.06 0.88
N ALA A 67 -9.53 0.11 1.82
CA ALA A 67 -8.24 -0.48 2.19
C ALA A 67 -7.66 -1.33 1.05
N ASP A 68 -8.51 -2.10 0.36
CA ASP A 68 -8.11 -2.87 -0.82
C ASP A 68 -7.61 -1.96 -1.94
N CYS A 69 -8.30 -0.84 -2.21
CA CYS A 69 -7.86 0.15 -3.19
C CYS A 69 -6.50 0.76 -2.83
N LEU A 70 -6.28 1.12 -1.55
CA LEU A 70 -4.98 1.64 -1.10
C LEU A 70 -3.85 0.63 -1.34
N ALA A 71 -4.08 -0.64 -1.01
CA ALA A 71 -3.11 -1.72 -1.25
C ALA A 71 -2.83 -1.91 -2.75
N GLN A 72 -3.87 -1.90 -3.60
CA GLN A 72 -3.73 -2.03 -5.05
C GLN A 72 -2.94 -0.85 -5.66
N LEU A 73 -3.23 0.38 -5.23
CA LEU A 73 -2.48 1.57 -5.68
C LEU A 73 -1.00 1.45 -5.32
N PHE A 74 -0.69 1.01 -4.10
CA PHE A 74 0.67 0.73 -3.68
C PHE A 74 1.33 -0.34 -4.56
N LEU A 75 0.66 -1.46 -4.86
CA LEU A 75 1.21 -2.52 -5.70
C LEU A 75 1.46 -2.05 -7.14
N ILE A 76 0.59 -1.22 -7.71
CA ILE A 76 0.78 -0.61 -9.03
C ILE A 76 1.99 0.32 -9.02
N PHE A 77 2.09 1.19 -8.01
CA PHE A 77 3.22 2.09 -7.82
C PHE A 77 4.53 1.30 -7.67
N PHE A 78 4.53 0.34 -6.74
CA PHE A 78 5.66 -0.53 -6.46
C PHE A 78 6.09 -1.28 -7.72
N GLY A 79 5.15 -1.88 -8.46
CA GLY A 79 5.45 -2.57 -9.70
C GLY A 79 6.05 -1.67 -10.78
N LYS A 80 5.50 -0.47 -10.98
CA LYS A 80 6.00 0.52 -11.96
C LYS A 80 7.42 1.00 -11.62
N HIS A 81 7.71 1.22 -10.34
CA HIS A 81 8.99 1.80 -9.90
C HIS A 81 10.07 0.76 -9.62
N PHE A 82 9.74 -0.34 -8.95
CA PHE A 82 10.74 -1.33 -8.50
C PHE A 82 11.09 -2.35 -9.59
N PHE A 83 10.14 -2.90 -10.36
CA PHE A 83 10.50 -3.89 -11.39
C PHE A 83 11.29 -3.29 -12.55
N ARG A 84 11.23 -1.97 -12.75
CA ARG A 84 12.04 -1.27 -13.75
C ARG A 84 13.42 -0.85 -13.26
N LYS A 85 13.67 -0.83 -11.94
CA LYS A 85 14.91 -0.30 -11.34
C LYS A 85 15.65 -1.28 -10.43
N CYS A 86 15.10 -2.46 -10.15
CA CYS A 86 15.71 -3.46 -9.28
C CYS A 86 15.88 -4.81 -10.00
N THR A 87 17.06 -5.39 -9.87
CA THR A 87 17.31 -6.80 -10.23
C THR A 87 16.71 -7.68 -9.14
N LEU A 88 15.68 -8.45 -9.48
CA LEU A 88 15.08 -9.39 -8.54
C LEU A 88 15.95 -10.65 -8.48
N ILE A 89 16.82 -10.71 -7.47
CA ILE A 89 17.68 -11.87 -7.22
C ILE A 89 16.84 -12.92 -6.49
N ARG A 90 16.49 -14.00 -7.19
CA ARG A 90 15.83 -15.18 -6.61
C ARG A 90 16.92 -16.17 -6.20
N ASN A 91 17.02 -16.45 -4.90
CA ASN A 91 17.82 -17.55 -4.39
C ASN A 91 16.87 -18.71 -4.11
N PHE A 92 16.87 -19.69 -5.02
CA PHE A 92 16.28 -20.99 -4.77
C PHE A 92 17.28 -21.76 -3.90
N ARG A 93 16.87 -22.18 -2.70
CA ARG A 93 17.61 -23.19 -1.95
C ARG A 93 17.06 -24.54 -2.39
N ASP A 94 17.96 -25.40 -2.88
CA ASP A 94 17.69 -26.81 -3.18
C ASP A 94 17.21 -27.59 -1.94
#